data_AF-A0A1I2NVS0-F1
#
_entry.id   AF-A0A1I2NVS0-F1
#
_cell.length_a   1.000
_cell.length_b   1.000
_cell.length_c   1.000
_cell.angle_alpha   90.00
_cell.angle_beta   90.00
_cell.angle_gamma   90.00
#
_symmetry.space_group_name_H-M   'P 1'
#
loop_
_entity.id
_entity.type
_entity.pdbx_description
1 polymer ?
#
loop_
_entity_poly.entity_id
_entity_poly.type
_entity_poly.pdbx_seq_one_letter_code
_entity_poly.pdbx_strand_id
1 'polypeptide(L)'
;MGAGPLKGGGKRALCLLWVASLLILSGCWDRKELNEIALIRAIGIDRTEDGQVEVTLLQAIPQRAEDAGGGEKTGGTQRVLSARSINIPEAKAKLQQKLGREIFTGHQEVVVFGERMARTGIREALDYMARQPQVRLDAVVFVSDSPKEIFTTIPLAEITASESLYKLARVEGYTEITVMRVLREVTGDAKSTVIPVVKKTGKKSLSLDGVAVFRGERMVDHLDRKSKEGLMWIRNEYTTGTVNTRIKGEKGYVAMKVDRTKTELIPKLKGKKPHMTIRMTSENVLTYNGTDMDLYFPSNMDRITREMEKQLRHRLRWTVERLQKDRADAFGFAEVFHRKYPKEWARMKKDWNQRVFPRMDVDVQVFVKIRWPGMTDS
;
A
#
# COMPACT_ATOMS: atom_id res chain seq x y z
N MET A 1 -81.64 -5.60 12.89
CA MET A 1 -80.30 -6.14 12.54
C MET A 1 -79.44 -6.11 13.80
N GLY A 2 -79.48 -7.17 14.60
CA GLY A 2 -78.78 -7.24 15.88
C GLY A 2 -77.37 -7.76 15.70
N ALA A 3 -76.37 -6.89 15.88
CA ALA A 3 -74.99 -7.30 16.06
C ALA A 3 -74.88 -7.99 17.43
N GLY A 4 -74.74 -9.32 17.41
CA GLY A 4 -74.55 -10.12 18.62
C GLY A 4 -73.27 -9.73 19.38
N PRO A 5 -73.24 -9.91 20.71
CA PRO A 5 -72.08 -9.54 21.52
C PRO A 5 -70.87 -10.38 21.12
N LEU A 6 -69.76 -9.72 20.77
CA LEU A 6 -68.47 -10.37 20.51
C LEU A 6 -68.09 -11.24 21.71
N LYS A 7 -68.15 -12.57 21.53
CA LYS A 7 -67.70 -13.59 22.48
C LYS A 7 -66.30 -13.24 23.01
N GLY A 8 -66.11 -13.33 24.32
CA GLY A 8 -64.89 -12.90 25.05
C GLY A 8 -63.54 -13.47 24.58
N GLY A 9 -63.54 -14.43 23.65
CA GLY A 9 -62.32 -14.93 22.99
C GLY A 9 -61.68 -13.92 22.03
N GLY A 10 -62.47 -13.08 21.34
CA GLY A 10 -61.94 -12.08 20.40
C GLY A 10 -61.14 -10.98 21.09
N LYS A 11 -61.57 -10.56 22.29
CA LYS A 11 -60.84 -9.57 23.12
C LYS A 11 -59.50 -10.12 23.63
N ARG A 12 -59.45 -11.40 24.00
CA ARG A 12 -58.22 -12.07 24.44
C ARG A 12 -57.23 -12.27 23.27
N ALA A 13 -57.73 -12.65 22.10
CA ALA A 13 -56.91 -12.77 20.89
C ALA A 13 -56.35 -11.41 20.44
N LEU A 14 -57.15 -10.34 20.52
CA LEU A 14 -56.70 -8.99 20.21
C LEU A 14 -55.64 -8.49 21.21
N CYS A 15 -55.82 -8.74 22.51
CA CYS A 15 -54.80 -8.45 23.53
C CYS A 15 -53.51 -9.25 23.31
N LEU A 16 -53.60 -10.53 22.95
CA LEU A 16 -52.42 -11.36 22.64
C LEU A 16 -51.70 -10.86 21.38
N LEU A 17 -52.42 -10.42 20.35
CA LEU A 17 -51.84 -9.84 19.14
C LEU A 17 -51.14 -8.50 19.44
N TRP A 18 -51.74 -7.67 20.30
CA TRP A 18 -51.13 -6.42 20.78
C TRP A 18 -49.85 -6.68 21.59
N VAL A 19 -49.89 -7.63 22.54
CA VAL A 19 -48.70 -8.01 23.31
C VAL A 19 -47.61 -8.63 22.43
N ALA A 20 -47.99 -9.45 21.44
CA ALA A 20 -47.05 -10.00 20.46
C ALA A 20 -46.43 -8.90 19.58
N SER A 21 -47.18 -7.87 19.18
CA SER A 21 -46.64 -6.74 18.42
C SER A 21 -45.63 -5.91 19.24
N LEU A 22 -45.81 -5.78 20.56
CA LEU A 22 -44.87 -5.10 21.46
C LEU A 22 -43.54 -5.85 21.61
N LEU A 23 -43.53 -7.17 21.46
CA LEU A 23 -42.31 -7.98 21.45
C LEU A 23 -41.50 -7.86 20.14
N ILE A 24 -42.15 -7.45 19.05
CA ILE A 24 -41.51 -7.24 17.74
C ILE A 24 -41.04 -5.77 17.58
N LEU A 25 -41.50 -4.88 18.46
CA LEU A 25 -41.13 -3.45 18.52
C LEU A 25 -39.87 -3.16 19.35
N SER A 26 -39.10 -4.18 19.77
CA SER A 26 -37.75 -3.97 20.32
C SER A 26 -36.76 -3.57 19.22
N GLY A 27 -37.06 -2.48 18.52
CA GLY A 27 -36.25 -1.91 17.44
C GLY A 27 -35.03 -1.17 18.00
N CYS A 28 -33.85 -1.71 17.69
CA CYS A 28 -32.51 -1.10 17.74
C CYS A 28 -32.14 -0.28 18.98
N TRP A 29 -31.89 -0.97 20.10
CA TRP A 29 -31.24 -0.40 21.29
C TRP A 29 -29.76 0.02 21.05
N ASP A 30 -29.15 -0.41 19.94
CA ASP A 30 -27.72 -0.19 19.64
C ASP A 30 -27.48 0.96 18.64
N ARG A 31 -28.27 2.03 18.73
CA ARG A 31 -28.07 3.22 17.89
C ARG A 31 -26.98 4.09 18.52
N LYS A 32 -25.83 4.18 17.87
CA LYS A 32 -24.81 5.20 18.18
C LYS A 32 -25.03 6.43 17.32
N GLU A 33 -25.23 7.58 17.95
CA GLU A 33 -25.44 8.82 17.21
C GLU A 33 -24.13 9.42 16.71
N LEU A 34 -24.17 10.16 15.60
CA LEU A 34 -23.00 10.83 15.01
C LEU A 34 -22.30 11.79 16.00
N ASN A 35 -23.05 12.32 16.96
CA ASN A 35 -22.54 13.23 17.99
C ASN A 35 -21.82 12.49 19.14
N GLU A 36 -22.03 11.17 19.29
CA GLU A 36 -21.43 10.34 20.34
C GLU A 36 -20.13 9.66 19.89
N ILE A 37 -19.89 9.64 18.58
CA ILE A 37 -18.71 9.02 17.97
C ILE A 37 -17.70 10.06 17.45
N ALA A 38 -16.43 9.68 17.47
CA ALA A 38 -15.34 10.36 16.78
C ALA A 38 -14.98 9.56 15.52
N LEU A 39 -15.34 10.10 14.34
CA LEU A 39 -15.06 9.48 13.05
C LEU A 39 -13.57 9.57 12.72
N ILE A 40 -12.87 8.43 12.74
CA ILE A 40 -11.45 8.35 12.40
C ILE A 40 -11.28 8.01 10.93
N ARG A 41 -10.45 8.79 10.23
CA ARG A 41 -10.10 8.62 8.81
C ARG A 41 -8.73 7.97 8.61
N ALA A 42 -7.78 8.26 9.49
CA ALA A 42 -6.45 7.67 9.46
C ALA A 42 -5.91 7.39 10.86
N ILE A 43 -5.10 6.33 10.96
CA ILE A 43 -4.42 5.93 12.19
C ILE A 43 -2.92 5.90 11.94
N GLY A 44 -2.17 6.56 12.81
CA GLY A 44 -0.72 6.61 12.83
C GLY A 44 -0.23 5.81 14.02
N ILE A 45 0.72 4.91 13.83
CA ILE A 45 1.30 4.11 14.91
C ILE A 45 2.80 4.22 14.82
N ASP A 46 3.42 4.83 15.83
CA ASP A 46 4.87 4.92 15.95
C ASP A 46 5.35 4.41 17.32
N ARG A 47 6.66 4.27 17.47
CA ARG A 47 7.33 4.10 18.76
C ARG A 47 8.15 5.32 19.10
N THR A 48 8.11 5.72 20.36
CA THR A 48 8.94 6.79 20.90
C THR A 48 10.34 6.28 21.26
N GLU A 49 11.27 7.19 21.53
CA GLU A 49 12.66 6.83 21.89
C GLU A 49 12.73 6.04 23.21
N ASP A 50 11.85 6.35 24.16
CA ASP A 50 11.68 5.64 25.43
C ASP A 50 10.88 4.33 25.29
N GLY A 51 10.54 3.91 24.07
CA GLY A 51 9.94 2.61 23.78
C GLY A 51 8.42 2.55 23.91
N GLN A 52 7.76 3.64 24.28
CA GLN A 52 6.29 3.73 24.31
C GLN A 52 5.71 3.70 22.89
N VAL A 53 4.47 3.23 22.78
CA VAL A 53 3.68 3.32 21.55
C VAL A 53 2.99 4.67 21.50
N GLU A 54 3.15 5.38 20.38
CA GLU A 54 2.43 6.61 20.06
C GLU A 54 1.34 6.32 19.02
N VAL A 55 0.08 6.47 19.43
CA VAL A 55 -1.07 6.40 18.51
C VAL A 55 -1.48 7.81 18.15
N THR A 56 -1.58 8.08 16.85
CA THR A 56 -2.08 9.34 16.30
C THR A 56 -3.37 9.07 15.51
N LEU A 57 -4.40 9.86 15.73
CA LEU A 57 -5.68 9.76 15.03
C LEU A 57 -5.91 11.01 14.20
N LEU A 58 -6.33 10.81 12.96
CA LEU A 58 -6.93 11.84 12.13
C LEU A 58 -8.45 11.72 12.20
N GLN A 59 -9.08 12.64 12.93
CA GLN A 59 -10.53 12.72 13.08
C GLN A 59 -11.13 13.65 12.02
N ALA A 60 -12.18 13.20 11.34
CA ALA A 60 -13.07 14.08 10.57
C ALA A 60 -14.12 14.68 11.51
N ILE A 61 -14.28 16.00 11.47
CA ILE A 61 -15.33 16.72 12.17
C ILE A 61 -16.40 17.10 11.13
N PRO A 62 -17.61 16.51 11.18
CA PRO A 62 -18.72 16.93 10.34
C PRO A 62 -19.04 18.40 10.62
N GLN A 63 -19.10 19.24 9.58
CA GLN A 63 -19.61 20.60 9.74
C GLN A 63 -21.14 20.57 9.78
N ARG A 64 -21.72 21.42 10.63
CA ARG A 64 -23.16 21.69 10.59
C ARG A 64 -23.44 22.65 9.44
N ALA A 65 -24.50 22.39 8.69
CA ALA A 65 -24.89 23.19 7.52
C ALA A 65 -25.13 24.68 7.86
N GLU A 66 -25.38 25.02 9.12
CA GLU A 66 -25.63 26.38 9.61
C GLU A 66 -24.37 27.25 9.74
N ASP A 67 -23.17 26.65 9.77
CA ASP A 67 -21.89 27.39 9.84
C ASP A 67 -21.35 27.78 8.43
N ALA A 68 -22.06 27.40 7.35
CA ALA A 68 -21.72 27.72 5.97
C ALA A 68 -22.21 29.12 5.57
N GLY A 69 -21.80 30.14 6.32
CA GLY A 69 -21.99 31.53 5.93
C GLY A 69 -21.16 31.88 4.69
N GLY A 70 -21.82 31.95 3.53
CA GLY A 70 -21.47 32.85 2.42
C GLY A 70 -20.07 32.74 1.79
N GLY A 71 -19.37 31.63 1.92
CA GLY A 71 -18.08 31.40 1.27
C GLY A 71 -17.82 29.93 1.05
N GLU A 72 -17.48 29.57 -0.17
CA GLU A 72 -17.16 28.21 -0.62
C GLU A 72 -15.97 27.64 0.19
N LYS A 73 -16.27 27.05 1.35
CA LYS A 73 -15.35 26.19 2.10
C LYS A 73 -15.86 24.76 2.00
N THR A 74 -15.62 24.14 0.85
CA THR A 74 -15.74 22.70 0.66
C THR A 74 -14.57 22.01 1.37
N GLY A 75 -14.64 21.91 2.70
CA GLY A 75 -13.66 21.13 3.43
C GLY A 75 -14.06 20.86 4.88
N GLY A 76 -14.41 19.60 5.18
CA GLY A 76 -14.65 19.17 6.56
C GLY A 76 -13.44 19.50 7.45
N THR A 77 -13.67 20.02 8.65
CA THR A 77 -12.58 20.36 9.56
C THR A 77 -11.96 19.06 10.08
N GLN A 78 -10.63 18.91 10.00
CA GLN A 78 -9.95 17.73 10.54
C GLN A 78 -9.19 18.07 11.82
N ARG A 79 -9.14 17.12 12.75
CA ARG A 79 -8.42 17.24 14.02
C ARG A 79 -7.44 16.10 14.17
N VAL A 80 -6.19 16.42 14.51
CA VAL A 80 -5.14 15.45 14.81
C VAL A 80 -4.97 15.35 16.31
N LEU A 81 -5.07 14.14 16.86
CA LEU A 81 -4.79 13.87 18.27
C LEU A 81 -3.75 12.76 18.41
N SER A 82 -2.95 12.81 19.46
CA SER A 82 -1.98 11.77 19.79
C SER A 82 -1.99 11.45 21.29
N ALA A 83 -1.69 10.19 21.60
CA ALA A 83 -1.39 9.75 22.96
C ALA A 83 -0.31 8.68 22.94
N ARG A 84 0.45 8.65 24.03
CA ARG A 84 1.55 7.71 24.26
C ARG A 84 1.20 6.80 25.43
N SER A 85 1.57 5.54 25.30
CA SER A 85 1.39 4.54 26.34
C SER A 85 2.26 3.30 26.09
N ILE A 86 2.25 2.34 27.02
CA ILE A 86 2.95 1.07 26.89
C ILE A 86 2.42 0.19 25.76
N ASN A 87 1.16 0.36 25.33
CA ASN A 87 0.54 -0.41 24.25
C ASN A 87 -0.57 0.37 23.51
N ILE A 88 -0.99 -0.16 22.36
CA ILE A 88 -2.04 0.46 21.50
C ILE A 88 -3.39 0.60 22.22
N PRO A 89 -3.94 -0.43 22.91
CA PRO A 89 -5.21 -0.31 23.63
C PRO A 89 -5.25 0.83 24.66
N GLU A 90 -4.20 0.98 25.48
CA GLU A 90 -4.16 2.02 26.51
C GLU A 90 -3.95 3.42 25.89
N ALA A 91 -3.14 3.53 24.83
CA ALA A 91 -3.04 4.78 24.07
C ALA A 91 -4.40 5.18 23.46
N LYS A 92 -5.16 4.22 22.91
CA LYS A 92 -6.54 4.44 22.43
C LYS A 92 -7.46 4.88 23.57
N ALA A 93 -7.38 4.26 24.74
CA ALA A 93 -8.19 4.65 25.90
C ALA A 93 -7.93 6.10 26.33
N LYS A 94 -6.65 6.52 26.37
CA LYS A 94 -6.26 7.93 26.64
C LYS A 94 -6.80 8.89 25.58
N LEU A 95 -6.76 8.49 24.30
CA LEU A 95 -7.35 9.28 23.21
C LEU A 95 -8.87 9.41 23.34
N GLN A 96 -9.54 8.33 23.71
CA GLN A 96 -10.99 8.32 23.90
C GLN A 96 -11.41 9.24 25.05
N GLN A 97 -10.68 9.22 26.18
CA GLN A 97 -10.89 10.16 27.29
C GLN A 97 -10.70 11.62 26.85
N LYS A 98 -9.67 11.92 26.06
CA LYS A 98 -9.44 13.28 25.52
C LYS A 98 -10.53 13.73 24.55
N LEU A 99 -11.14 12.80 23.81
CA LEU A 99 -12.19 13.09 22.84
C LEU A 99 -13.56 13.26 23.48
N GLY A 100 -13.80 12.61 24.62
CA GLY A 100 -15.12 12.57 25.26
C GLY A 100 -16.19 11.87 24.40
N ARG A 101 -15.77 11.07 23.41
CA ARG A 101 -16.60 10.38 22.42
C ARG A 101 -16.01 9.02 22.10
N GLU A 102 -16.83 8.06 21.72
CA GLU A 102 -16.34 6.74 21.30
C GLU A 102 -15.53 6.84 20.00
N ILE A 103 -14.33 6.29 19.98
CA ILE A 103 -13.50 6.26 18.77
C ILE A 103 -14.08 5.24 17.78
N PHE A 104 -14.55 5.74 16.64
CA PHE A 104 -15.11 4.89 15.57
C PHE A 104 -14.13 4.78 14.40
N THR A 105 -13.55 3.60 14.20
CA THR A 105 -12.57 3.31 13.14
C THR A 105 -13.19 2.69 11.89
N GLY A 106 -14.51 2.52 11.83
CA GLY A 106 -15.18 1.93 10.66
C GLY A 106 -15.05 2.73 9.36
N HIS A 107 -14.58 3.98 9.44
CA HIS A 107 -14.27 4.86 8.29
C HIS A 107 -12.76 5.10 8.11
N GLN A 108 -11.90 4.34 8.80
CA GLN A 108 -10.45 4.49 8.65
C GLN A 108 -10.02 3.90 7.30
N GLU A 109 -9.50 4.73 6.42
CA GLU A 109 -9.03 4.33 5.09
C GLU A 109 -7.51 4.22 5.00
N VAL A 110 -6.79 4.83 5.95
CA VAL A 110 -5.33 4.93 5.91
C VAL A 110 -4.70 4.52 7.25
N VAL A 111 -3.63 3.75 7.17
CA VAL A 111 -2.73 3.44 8.28
C VAL A 111 -1.32 3.91 7.93
N VAL A 112 -0.67 4.64 8.84
CA VAL A 112 0.71 5.08 8.66
C VAL A 112 1.56 4.54 9.81
N PHE A 113 2.55 3.70 9.49
CA PHE A 113 3.56 3.29 10.44
C PHE A 113 4.67 4.34 10.50
N GLY A 114 5.01 4.78 11.70
CA GLY A 114 6.21 5.56 11.90
C GLY A 114 7.46 4.72 11.61
N GLU A 115 8.54 5.33 11.13
CA GLU A 115 9.76 4.61 10.76
C GLU A 115 10.34 3.82 11.94
N ARG A 116 10.29 4.36 13.16
CA ARG A 116 10.75 3.64 14.36
C ARG A 116 9.89 2.40 14.63
N MET A 117 8.57 2.51 14.54
CA MET A 117 7.68 1.33 14.62
C MET A 117 7.96 0.33 13.49
N ALA A 118 8.16 0.80 12.26
CA ALA A 118 8.47 -0.04 11.11
C ALA A 118 9.76 -0.85 11.32
N ARG A 119 10.83 -0.22 11.81
CA ARG A 119 12.14 -0.86 12.05
C ARG A 119 12.13 -1.80 13.26
N THR A 120 11.48 -1.41 14.35
CA THR A 120 11.39 -2.23 15.57
C THR A 120 10.48 -3.45 15.39
N GLY A 121 9.36 -3.27 14.70
CA GLY A 121 8.50 -4.31 14.18
C GLY A 121 7.01 -3.99 14.33
N ILE A 122 6.24 -4.23 13.26
CA ILE A 122 4.82 -3.89 13.16
C ILE A 122 3.87 -4.99 13.69
N ARG A 123 4.41 -6.09 14.25
CA ARG A 123 3.61 -7.25 14.72
C ARG A 123 2.47 -6.85 15.64
N GLU A 124 2.78 -6.08 16.70
CA GLU A 124 1.80 -5.67 17.71
C GLU A 124 0.64 -4.87 17.08
N ALA A 125 0.96 -3.99 16.13
CA ALA A 125 -0.04 -3.21 15.43
C ALA A 125 -0.90 -4.06 14.50
N LEU A 126 -0.29 -5.00 13.76
CA LEU A 126 -1.02 -5.91 12.89
C LEU A 126 -1.94 -6.85 13.68
N ASP A 127 -1.47 -7.43 14.79
CA ASP A 127 -2.29 -8.28 15.67
C ASP A 127 -3.45 -7.50 16.30
N TYR A 128 -3.18 -6.28 16.80
CA TYR A 128 -4.23 -5.42 17.30
C TYR A 128 -5.29 -5.14 16.23
N MET A 129 -4.88 -4.69 15.04
CA MET A 129 -5.80 -4.38 13.94
C MET A 129 -6.62 -5.60 13.49
N ALA A 130 -6.01 -6.77 13.39
CA ALA A 130 -6.71 -8.01 13.00
C ALA A 130 -7.75 -8.46 14.03
N ARG A 131 -7.61 -8.09 15.31
CA ARG A 131 -8.54 -8.44 16.39
C ARG A 131 -9.68 -7.43 16.58
N GLN A 132 -9.59 -6.24 16.00
CA GLN A 132 -10.63 -5.20 16.16
C GLN A 132 -11.68 -5.31 15.04
N PRO A 133 -12.95 -5.67 15.34
CA PRO A 133 -13.98 -5.81 14.31
C PRO A 133 -14.27 -4.53 13.52
N GLN A 134 -14.05 -3.36 14.15
CA GLN A 134 -14.28 -2.05 13.53
C GLN A 134 -13.09 -1.55 12.70
N VAL A 135 -11.95 -2.23 12.71
CA VAL A 135 -10.79 -1.81 11.91
C VAL A 135 -10.92 -2.35 10.50
N ARG A 136 -10.80 -1.45 9.53
CA ARG A 136 -10.82 -1.77 8.11
C ARG A 136 -9.51 -2.40 7.68
N LEU A 137 -9.50 -3.71 7.40
CA LEU A 137 -8.31 -4.39 6.91
C LEU A 137 -8.01 -4.08 5.44
N ASP A 138 -8.93 -3.45 4.72
CA ASP A 138 -8.74 -2.92 3.36
C ASP A 138 -8.15 -1.50 3.32
N ALA A 139 -7.89 -0.88 4.49
CA ALA A 139 -7.21 0.41 4.55
C ALA A 139 -5.80 0.33 3.97
N VAL A 140 -5.42 1.38 3.22
CA VAL A 140 -4.10 1.50 2.60
C VAL A 140 -3.03 1.83 3.64
N VAL A 141 -1.82 1.33 3.43
CA VAL A 141 -0.73 1.42 4.40
C VAL A 141 0.45 2.20 3.85
N PHE A 142 1.03 3.06 4.68
CA PHE A 142 2.25 3.80 4.39
C PHE A 142 3.27 3.68 5.53
N VAL A 143 4.53 3.97 5.22
CA VAL A 143 5.57 4.28 6.21
C VAL A 143 5.93 5.76 6.12
N SER A 144 6.21 6.42 7.24
CA SER A 144 6.71 7.81 7.27
C SER A 144 7.58 8.04 8.49
N ASP A 145 8.42 9.06 8.48
CA ASP A 145 9.22 9.46 9.64
C ASP A 145 8.32 9.85 10.84
N SER A 146 7.18 10.52 10.56
CA SER A 146 6.24 11.00 11.58
C SER A 146 4.80 10.95 11.08
N PRO A 147 3.99 9.96 11.51
CA PRO A 147 2.56 9.90 11.14
C PRO A 147 1.80 11.17 11.53
N LYS A 148 2.17 11.77 12.67
CA LYS A 148 1.59 13.03 13.15
C LYS A 148 1.83 14.18 12.19
N GLU A 149 3.05 14.33 11.67
CA GLU A 149 3.35 15.38 10.71
C GLU A 149 2.58 15.19 9.41
N ILE A 150 2.48 13.95 8.92
CA ILE A 150 1.70 13.61 7.72
C ILE A 150 0.24 14.03 7.91
N PHE A 151 -0.38 13.69 9.04
CA PHE A 151 -1.79 14.01 9.30
C PHE A 151 -2.07 15.50 9.51
N THR A 152 -1.09 16.26 10.00
CA THR A 152 -1.21 17.72 10.12
C THR A 152 -1.00 18.47 8.80
N THR A 153 -0.43 17.81 7.79
CA THR A 153 -0.19 18.42 6.48
C THR A 153 -1.43 18.29 5.63
N ILE A 154 -2.16 19.39 5.46
CA ILE A 154 -3.30 19.48 4.52
C ILE A 154 -2.78 19.95 3.17
N PRO A 155 -2.79 19.12 2.12
CA PRO A 155 -2.39 19.56 0.80
C PRO A 155 -3.39 20.57 0.23
N LEU A 156 -2.90 21.56 -0.52
CA LEU A 156 -3.71 22.70 -0.98
C LEU A 156 -4.94 22.32 -1.83
N ALA A 157 -4.91 21.16 -2.49
CA ALA A 157 -5.96 20.69 -3.41
C ALA A 157 -6.89 19.63 -2.79
N GLU A 158 -6.74 19.31 -1.51
CA GLU A 158 -7.36 18.15 -0.86
C GLU A 158 -8.12 18.55 0.40
N ILE A 159 -9.24 17.90 0.68
CA ILE A 159 -10.07 18.22 1.85
C ILE A 159 -9.41 17.71 3.13
N THR A 160 -8.73 16.56 3.06
CA THR A 160 -8.04 15.95 4.22
C THR A 160 -6.70 15.34 3.82
N ALA A 161 -5.81 15.14 4.80
CA ALA A 161 -4.57 14.40 4.59
C ALA A 161 -4.85 12.94 4.16
N SER A 162 -5.90 12.32 4.70
CA SER A 162 -6.33 10.97 4.30
C SER A 162 -6.75 10.87 2.84
N GLU A 163 -7.46 11.86 2.31
CA GLU A 163 -7.88 11.86 0.89
C GLU A 163 -6.65 11.96 -0.03
N SER A 164 -5.71 12.84 0.30
CA SER A 164 -4.44 12.93 -0.42
C SER A 164 -3.67 11.62 -0.41
N LEU A 165 -3.55 10.96 0.75
CA LEU A 165 -2.88 9.66 0.87
C LEU A 165 -3.60 8.58 0.07
N TYR A 166 -4.93 8.56 0.08
CA TYR A 166 -5.73 7.61 -0.69
C TYR A 166 -5.56 7.79 -2.20
N LYS A 167 -5.45 9.04 -2.68
CA LYS A 167 -5.09 9.35 -4.07
C LYS A 167 -3.65 8.97 -4.39
N LEU A 168 -2.70 9.27 -3.50
CA LEU A 168 -1.29 8.88 -3.65
C LEU A 168 -1.11 7.36 -3.76
N ALA A 169 -1.89 6.57 -3.00
CA ALA A 169 -1.87 5.10 -3.09
C ALA A 169 -2.21 4.57 -4.50
N ARG A 170 -2.89 5.38 -5.32
CA ARG A 170 -3.38 5.05 -6.66
C ARG A 170 -2.62 5.76 -7.78
N VAL A 171 -1.56 6.50 -7.44
CA VAL A 171 -0.67 7.09 -8.44
C VAL A 171 -0.01 5.97 -9.23
N GLU A 172 -0.03 6.12 -10.56
CA GLU A 172 0.58 5.15 -11.47
C GLU A 172 2.06 4.88 -11.12
N GLY A 173 2.45 3.61 -11.17
CA GLY A 173 3.80 3.18 -10.81
C GLY A 173 4.02 2.90 -9.31
N TYR A 174 2.97 2.96 -8.48
CA TYR A 174 2.94 2.40 -7.13
C TYR A 174 1.84 1.34 -7.03
N THR A 175 2.09 0.34 -6.18
CA THR A 175 1.11 -0.70 -5.90
C THR A 175 0.43 -0.40 -4.59
N GLU A 176 -0.90 -0.33 -4.65
CA GLU A 176 -1.73 -0.21 -3.45
C GLU A 176 -1.47 -1.42 -2.54
N ILE A 177 -1.13 -1.13 -1.27
CA ILE A 177 -0.98 -2.13 -0.23
C ILE A 177 -1.91 -1.83 0.93
N THR A 178 -2.67 -2.83 1.33
CA THR A 178 -3.64 -2.75 2.43
C THR A 178 -3.14 -3.49 3.66
N VAL A 179 -3.75 -3.25 4.83
CA VAL A 179 -3.43 -3.99 6.06
C VAL A 179 -3.56 -5.51 5.85
N MET A 180 -4.62 -5.95 5.16
CA MET A 180 -4.84 -7.36 4.81
C MET A 180 -3.72 -7.92 3.93
N ARG A 181 -3.24 -7.13 2.96
CA ARG A 181 -2.14 -7.56 2.09
C ARG A 181 -0.83 -7.66 2.87
N VAL A 182 -0.53 -6.69 3.74
CA VAL A 182 0.63 -6.76 4.65
C VAL A 182 0.55 -8.04 5.49
N LEU A 183 -0.58 -8.29 6.16
CA LEU A 183 -0.81 -9.50 6.97
C LEU A 183 -0.53 -10.79 6.16
N ARG A 184 -1.06 -10.87 4.94
CA ARG A 184 -0.85 -12.03 4.05
C ARG A 184 0.60 -12.19 3.62
N GLU A 185 1.27 -11.12 3.23
CA GLU A 185 2.65 -11.17 2.72
C GLU A 185 3.67 -11.47 3.85
N VAL A 186 3.48 -10.92 5.06
CA VAL A 186 4.39 -11.19 6.19
C VAL A 186 4.21 -12.60 6.79
N THR A 187 3.04 -13.21 6.60
CA THR A 187 2.75 -14.59 7.03
C THR A 187 2.91 -15.63 5.91
N GLY A 188 3.10 -15.17 4.66
CA GLY A 188 3.29 -16.01 3.48
C GLY A 188 4.64 -16.73 3.41
N ASP A 189 4.91 -17.37 2.28
CA ASP A 189 6.12 -18.18 2.08
C ASP A 189 7.39 -17.31 2.09
N ALA A 190 7.37 -16.17 1.41
CA ALA A 190 8.48 -15.23 1.36
C ALA A 190 8.68 -14.45 2.67
N LYS A 191 7.64 -14.34 3.51
CA LYS A 191 7.64 -13.54 4.74
C LYS A 191 8.25 -12.15 4.52
N SER A 192 7.87 -11.47 3.46
CA SER A 192 8.42 -10.17 3.09
C SER A 192 7.34 -9.33 2.42
N THR A 193 7.34 -8.03 2.67
CA THR A 193 6.38 -7.10 2.07
C THR A 193 7.05 -5.78 1.74
N VAL A 194 6.42 -4.96 0.91
CA VAL A 194 6.86 -3.59 0.66
C VAL A 194 5.74 -2.60 0.90
N ILE A 195 6.05 -1.51 1.60
CA ILE A 195 5.09 -0.48 1.95
C ILE A 195 5.57 0.85 1.38
N PRO A 196 4.76 1.60 0.61
CA PRO A 196 5.15 2.92 0.13
C PRO A 196 5.56 3.85 1.28
N VAL A 197 6.64 4.59 1.06
CA VAL A 197 7.06 5.63 2.01
C VAL A 197 6.43 6.94 1.59
N VAL A 198 5.79 7.64 2.53
CA VAL A 198 5.27 8.98 2.33
C VAL A 198 6.04 9.97 3.17
N LYS A 199 6.39 11.11 2.57
CA LYS A 199 7.03 12.22 3.25
C LYS A 199 6.29 13.52 2.96
N LYS A 200 6.42 14.46 3.88
CA LYS A 200 6.03 15.84 3.64
C LYS A 200 7.09 16.53 2.78
N THR A 201 6.64 17.23 1.76
CA THR A 201 7.45 18.10 0.91
C THR A 201 6.96 19.54 1.05
N GLY A 202 7.86 20.46 1.37
CA GLY A 202 7.49 21.85 1.65
C GLY A 202 6.47 21.99 2.79
N LYS A 203 5.67 23.07 2.78
CA LYS A 203 4.73 23.38 3.87
C LYS A 203 3.38 22.64 3.77
N LYS A 204 2.91 22.34 2.56
CA LYS A 204 1.54 21.82 2.30
C LYS A 204 1.51 20.80 1.15
N SER A 205 2.47 19.89 1.08
CA SER A 205 2.40 18.79 0.12
C SER A 205 2.94 17.49 0.70
N LEU A 206 2.40 16.39 0.22
CA LEU A 206 2.84 15.04 0.52
C LEU A 206 3.34 14.41 -0.78
N SER A 207 4.39 13.61 -0.68
CA SER A 207 4.96 12.91 -1.83
C SER A 207 5.38 11.50 -1.44
N LEU A 208 5.34 10.59 -2.41
CA LEU A 208 5.88 9.25 -2.24
C LEU A 208 7.40 9.27 -2.42
N ASP A 209 8.09 8.55 -1.57
CA ASP A 209 9.54 8.44 -1.56
C ASP A 209 9.97 6.98 -1.67
N GLY A 210 9.61 6.29 -2.75
CA GLY A 210 9.95 4.88 -2.91
C GLY A 210 9.20 3.97 -1.93
N VAL A 211 9.84 2.88 -1.48
CA VAL A 211 9.20 1.83 -0.67
C VAL A 211 10.09 1.34 0.47
N ALA A 212 9.49 1.10 1.63
CA ALA A 212 10.09 0.41 2.75
C ALA A 212 9.99 -1.10 2.55
N VAL A 213 11.10 -1.81 2.67
CA VAL A 213 11.16 -3.27 2.53
C VAL A 213 11.13 -3.90 3.90
N PHE A 214 10.23 -4.87 4.06
CA PHE A 214 10.06 -5.62 5.30
C PHE A 214 10.51 -7.06 5.13
N ARG A 215 11.21 -7.56 6.15
CA ARG A 215 11.50 -8.99 6.36
C ARG A 215 10.79 -9.46 7.62
N GLY A 216 9.78 -10.29 7.45
CA GLY A 216 8.75 -10.53 8.45
C GLY A 216 8.02 -9.21 8.74
N GLU A 217 7.87 -8.86 10.01
CA GLU A 217 7.22 -7.62 10.41
C GLU A 217 8.21 -6.48 10.68
N ARG A 218 9.47 -6.56 10.24
CA ARG A 218 10.47 -5.49 10.45
C ARG A 218 10.95 -4.90 9.14
N MET A 219 10.97 -3.58 9.05
CA MET A 219 11.59 -2.83 7.98
C MET A 219 13.11 -3.02 8.05
N VAL A 220 13.70 -3.48 6.95
CA VAL A 220 15.14 -3.76 6.82
C VAL A 220 15.83 -2.83 5.84
N ASP A 221 15.09 -2.24 4.89
CA ASP A 221 15.65 -1.35 3.88
C ASP A 221 14.61 -0.33 3.38
N HIS A 222 15.08 0.71 2.70
CA HIS A 222 14.29 1.72 2.01
C HIS A 222 14.79 1.86 0.57
N LEU A 223 13.99 1.38 -0.38
CA LEU A 223 14.30 1.45 -1.79
C LEU A 223 13.95 2.82 -2.36
N ASP A 224 14.93 3.43 -3.00
CA ASP A 224 14.77 4.64 -3.80
C ASP A 224 13.91 4.39 -5.05
N ARG A 225 13.61 5.45 -5.80
CA ARG A 225 12.79 5.37 -7.01
C ARG A 225 13.29 4.32 -8.01
N LYS A 226 14.61 4.27 -8.29
CA LYS A 226 15.18 3.33 -9.27
C LYS A 226 15.06 1.88 -8.79
N SER A 227 15.42 1.60 -7.54
CA SER A 227 15.34 0.24 -7.00
C SER A 227 13.89 -0.23 -6.88
N LYS A 228 12.97 0.69 -6.52
CA LYS A 228 11.52 0.46 -6.54
C LYS A 228 11.01 0.10 -7.93
N GLU A 229 11.43 0.82 -8.98
CA GLU A 229 11.03 0.48 -10.36
C GLU A 229 11.49 -0.94 -10.74
N GLY A 230 12.73 -1.31 -10.38
CA GLY A 230 13.23 -2.68 -10.56
C GLY A 230 12.39 -3.74 -9.85
N LEU A 231 11.97 -3.47 -8.60
CA LEU A 231 11.11 -4.36 -7.83
C LEU A 231 9.74 -4.52 -8.52
N MET A 232 9.11 -3.42 -8.92
CA MET A 232 7.78 -3.44 -9.55
C MET A 232 7.82 -4.14 -10.91
N TRP A 233 8.89 -3.98 -11.68
CA TRP A 233 9.09 -4.75 -12.91
C TRP A 233 9.20 -6.25 -12.63
N ILE A 234 9.95 -6.66 -11.61
CA ILE A 234 10.11 -8.08 -11.26
C ILE A 234 8.78 -8.69 -10.78
N ARG A 235 8.00 -7.94 -10.00
CA ARG A 235 6.66 -8.34 -9.52
C ARG A 235 5.58 -8.28 -10.60
N ASN A 236 5.90 -7.79 -11.80
CA ASN A 236 4.92 -7.54 -12.87
C ASN A 236 3.80 -6.56 -12.42
N GLU A 237 4.16 -5.59 -11.58
CA GLU A 237 3.26 -4.57 -11.01
C GLU A 237 3.54 -3.17 -11.58
N TYR A 238 4.50 -3.04 -12.49
CA TYR A 238 4.80 -1.78 -13.16
C TYR A 238 3.81 -1.50 -14.30
N THR A 239 3.04 -0.41 -14.16
CA THR A 239 2.01 -0.02 -15.14
C THR A 239 2.58 0.82 -16.27
N THR A 240 3.09 2.02 -15.98
CA THR A 240 3.66 2.94 -16.98
C THR A 240 4.71 3.87 -16.35
N GLY A 241 5.43 4.60 -17.21
CA GLY A 241 6.40 5.63 -16.83
C GLY A 241 7.44 5.86 -17.92
N THR A 242 8.31 6.84 -17.73
CA THR A 242 9.33 7.21 -18.72
C THR A 242 10.71 6.71 -18.32
N VAL A 243 11.38 6.03 -19.23
CA VAL A 243 12.76 5.57 -19.09
C VAL A 243 13.65 6.38 -20.01
N ASN A 244 14.51 7.21 -19.43
CA ASN A 244 15.56 7.91 -20.16
C ASN A 244 16.74 6.95 -20.33
N THR A 245 17.22 6.79 -21.56
CA THR A 245 18.34 5.92 -21.92
C THR A 245 19.42 6.74 -22.60
N ARG A 246 20.63 6.69 -22.05
CA ARG A 246 21.80 7.32 -22.67
C ARG A 246 22.39 6.38 -23.70
N ILE A 247 22.63 6.88 -24.91
CA ILE A 247 23.22 6.07 -25.99
C ILE A 247 24.73 6.29 -26.00
N LYS A 248 25.49 5.19 -25.91
CA LYS A 248 26.96 5.24 -25.88
C LYS A 248 27.49 5.85 -27.18
N GLY A 249 28.19 6.98 -27.11
CA GLY A 249 28.77 7.66 -28.28
C GLY A 249 27.97 8.85 -28.78
N GLU A 250 26.75 9.06 -28.27
CA GLU A 250 25.92 10.23 -28.59
C GLU A 250 25.97 11.28 -27.49
N LYS A 251 25.74 12.53 -27.87
CA LYS A 251 25.36 13.59 -26.91
C LYS A 251 23.85 13.46 -26.67
N GLY A 252 23.43 13.53 -25.41
CA GLY A 252 22.01 13.47 -25.02
C GLY A 252 21.45 12.09 -24.66
N TYR A 253 20.12 11.98 -24.69
CA TYR A 253 19.35 10.80 -24.26
C TYR A 253 18.10 10.61 -25.11
N VAL A 254 17.64 9.38 -25.17
CA VAL A 254 16.32 9.03 -25.72
C VAL A 254 15.37 8.76 -24.57
N ALA A 255 14.20 9.40 -24.58
CA ALA A 255 13.14 9.10 -23.61
C ALA A 255 12.13 8.15 -24.24
N MET A 256 11.81 7.08 -23.50
CA MET A 256 10.82 6.09 -23.91
C MET A 256 9.74 5.98 -22.85
N LYS A 257 8.48 6.16 -23.27
CA LYS A 257 7.32 5.83 -22.45
C LYS A 257 7.12 4.32 -22.50
N VAL A 258 7.09 3.69 -21.34
CA VAL A 258 6.74 2.27 -21.19
C VAL A 258 5.23 2.14 -21.37
N ASP A 259 4.83 1.43 -22.41
CA ASP A 259 3.42 1.17 -22.74
C ASP A 259 2.92 -0.08 -21.98
N ARG A 260 3.72 -1.15 -22.01
CA ARG A 260 3.39 -2.40 -21.34
C ARG A 260 4.64 -3.13 -20.90
N THR A 261 4.57 -3.76 -19.73
CA THR A 261 5.56 -4.74 -19.29
C THR A 261 4.92 -6.08 -19.02
N LYS A 262 5.68 -7.16 -19.24
CA LYS A 262 5.34 -8.50 -18.82
C LYS A 262 6.58 -9.16 -18.24
N THR A 263 6.51 -9.59 -16.99
CA THR A 263 7.58 -10.35 -16.34
C THR A 263 7.10 -11.73 -15.92
N GLU A 264 7.92 -12.73 -16.23
CA GLU A 264 7.74 -14.12 -15.81
C GLU A 264 8.90 -14.54 -14.90
N LEU A 265 8.56 -15.13 -13.75
CA LEU A 265 9.51 -15.73 -12.82
C LEU A 265 9.55 -17.24 -13.06
N ILE A 266 10.69 -17.76 -13.50
CA ILE A 266 10.85 -19.14 -13.92
C ILE A 266 11.81 -19.86 -12.96
N PRO A 267 11.29 -20.56 -11.93
CA PRO A 267 12.15 -21.31 -11.01
C PRO A 267 12.66 -22.60 -11.65
N LYS A 268 13.93 -22.89 -11.40
CA LYS A 268 14.66 -24.06 -11.89
C LYS A 268 15.46 -24.69 -10.75
N LEU A 269 15.67 -25.99 -10.86
CA LEU A 269 16.62 -26.72 -10.03
C LEU A 269 17.79 -27.13 -10.93
N LYS A 270 18.99 -26.60 -10.66
CA LYS A 270 20.23 -27.09 -11.28
C LYS A 270 20.84 -28.12 -10.35
N GLY A 271 20.54 -29.39 -10.59
CA GLY A 271 20.75 -30.44 -9.59
C GLY A 271 19.86 -30.21 -8.37
N LYS A 272 20.45 -29.99 -7.19
CA LYS A 272 19.72 -29.64 -5.95
C LYS A 272 19.78 -28.15 -5.59
N LYS A 273 20.36 -27.30 -6.44
CA LYS A 273 20.51 -25.86 -6.18
C LYS A 273 19.35 -25.07 -6.81
N PRO A 274 18.59 -24.28 -6.03
CA PRO A 274 17.60 -23.36 -6.56
C PRO A 274 18.24 -22.31 -7.47
N HIS A 275 17.56 -22.02 -8.58
CA HIS A 275 17.93 -20.99 -9.53
C HIS A 275 16.67 -20.28 -10.03
N MET A 276 16.73 -18.95 -10.18
CA MET A 276 15.62 -18.17 -10.71
C MET A 276 16.00 -17.55 -12.05
N THR A 277 15.12 -17.62 -13.05
CA THR A 277 15.22 -16.78 -14.24
C THR A 277 14.10 -15.73 -14.19
N ILE A 278 14.48 -14.46 -14.20
CA ILE A 278 13.56 -13.35 -14.44
C ILE A 278 13.56 -13.08 -15.95
N ARG A 279 12.40 -13.24 -16.60
CA ARG A 279 12.22 -12.92 -18.01
C ARG A 279 11.25 -11.77 -18.17
N MET A 280 11.75 -10.62 -18.58
CA MET A 280 10.95 -9.40 -18.78
C MET A 280 10.89 -9.02 -20.26
N THR A 281 9.69 -8.71 -20.73
CA THR A 281 9.45 -8.02 -22.01
C THR A 281 8.88 -6.63 -21.72
N SER A 282 9.47 -5.59 -22.33
CA SER A 282 9.00 -4.21 -22.24
C SER A 282 8.63 -3.71 -23.64
N GLU A 283 7.42 -3.20 -23.80
CA GLU A 283 6.95 -2.52 -25.00
C GLU A 283 6.92 -1.02 -24.74
N ASN A 284 7.50 -0.26 -25.66
CA ASN A 284 7.78 1.15 -25.41
C ASN A 284 7.49 1.99 -26.65
N VAL A 285 7.20 3.26 -26.41
CA VAL A 285 7.03 4.31 -27.41
C VAL A 285 8.14 5.33 -27.20
N LEU A 286 8.87 5.67 -28.26
CA LEU A 286 9.87 6.73 -28.21
C LEU A 286 9.13 8.07 -28.16
N THR A 287 9.43 8.88 -27.14
CA THR A 287 8.74 10.15 -26.92
C THR A 287 9.66 11.36 -27.08
N TYR A 288 10.97 11.16 -27.05
CA TYR A 288 11.94 12.24 -27.21
C TYR A 288 13.28 11.70 -27.70
N ASN A 289 13.83 12.35 -28.71
CA ASN A 289 15.20 12.14 -29.18
C ASN A 289 16.03 13.38 -28.90
N GLY A 290 16.90 13.30 -27.89
CA GLY A 290 17.89 14.34 -27.60
C GLY A 290 19.26 14.05 -28.22
N THR A 291 19.34 13.12 -29.18
CA THR A 291 20.59 12.73 -29.87
C THR A 291 20.53 13.15 -31.34
N ASP A 292 21.69 13.14 -32.01
CA ASP A 292 21.78 13.43 -33.46
C ASP A 292 21.50 12.18 -34.32
N MET A 293 21.03 11.08 -33.71
CA MET A 293 20.72 9.84 -34.42
C MET A 293 19.43 9.97 -35.21
N ASP A 294 19.48 9.60 -36.49
CA ASP A 294 18.27 9.37 -37.29
C ASP A 294 17.62 8.04 -36.88
N LEU A 295 16.39 8.14 -36.39
CA LEU A 295 15.60 7.04 -35.84
C LEU A 295 14.90 6.19 -36.89
N TYR A 296 14.91 6.59 -38.17
CA TYR A 296 14.39 5.78 -39.27
C TYR A 296 15.38 4.70 -39.71
N PHE A 297 16.67 4.83 -39.38
CA PHE A 297 17.65 3.80 -39.65
C PHE A 297 17.52 2.61 -38.67
N PRO A 298 17.29 1.38 -39.16
CA PRO A 298 17.12 0.21 -38.29
C PRO A 298 18.30 -0.05 -37.34
N SER A 299 19.53 0.21 -37.79
CA SER A 299 20.75 0.03 -36.98
C SER A 299 20.81 0.96 -35.76
N ASN A 300 20.28 2.18 -35.89
CA ASN A 300 20.17 3.15 -34.82
C ASN A 300 19.12 2.71 -33.79
N MET A 301 17.97 2.23 -34.26
CA MET A 301 16.93 1.67 -33.39
C MET A 301 17.39 0.42 -32.64
N ASP A 302 18.15 -0.46 -33.30
CA ASP A 302 18.76 -1.63 -32.66
C ASP A 302 19.76 -1.22 -31.56
N ARG A 303 20.54 -0.16 -31.80
CA ARG A 303 21.50 0.37 -30.82
C ARG A 303 20.78 0.95 -29.61
N ILE A 304 19.70 1.71 -29.81
CA ILE A 304 18.83 2.23 -28.73
C ILE A 304 18.23 1.08 -27.93
N THR A 305 17.68 0.07 -28.61
CA THR A 305 17.08 -1.12 -28.00
C THR A 305 18.09 -1.84 -27.10
N ARG A 306 19.31 -2.12 -27.60
CA ARG A 306 20.37 -2.79 -26.84
C ARG A 306 20.80 -2.00 -25.59
N GLU A 307 20.94 -0.68 -25.70
CA GLU A 307 21.31 0.14 -24.54
C GLU A 307 20.19 0.19 -23.49
N MET A 308 18.92 0.24 -23.93
CA MET A 308 17.77 0.16 -23.02
C MET A 308 17.72 -1.20 -22.32
N GLU A 309 17.87 -2.31 -23.05
CA GLU A 309 17.92 -3.66 -22.47
C GLU A 309 19.02 -3.79 -21.45
N LYS A 310 20.22 -3.27 -21.75
CA LYS A 310 21.35 -3.26 -20.84
C LYS A 310 21.05 -2.45 -19.58
N GLN A 311 20.48 -1.26 -19.72
CA GLN A 311 20.11 -0.40 -18.60
C GLN A 311 19.06 -1.06 -17.69
N LEU A 312 18.00 -1.63 -18.27
CA LEU A 312 16.95 -2.32 -17.53
C LEU A 312 17.49 -3.58 -16.85
N ARG A 313 18.26 -4.41 -17.58
CA ARG A 313 18.90 -5.62 -17.04
C ARG A 313 19.80 -5.30 -15.86
N HIS A 314 20.60 -4.24 -15.96
CA HIS A 314 21.44 -3.77 -14.85
C HIS A 314 20.59 -3.37 -13.64
N ARG A 315 19.50 -2.62 -13.85
CA ARG A 315 18.62 -2.20 -12.76
C ARG A 315 17.95 -3.38 -12.06
N LEU A 316 17.44 -4.36 -12.81
CA LEU A 316 16.83 -5.56 -12.23
C LEU A 316 17.85 -6.36 -11.41
N ARG A 317 19.06 -6.58 -11.95
CA ARG A 317 20.14 -7.27 -11.23
C ARG A 317 20.52 -6.53 -9.95
N TRP A 318 20.67 -5.21 -10.03
CA TRP A 318 20.98 -4.37 -8.87
C TRP A 318 19.93 -4.50 -7.78
N THR A 319 18.64 -4.44 -8.13
CA THR A 319 17.55 -4.61 -7.15
C THR A 319 17.57 -6.02 -6.53
N VAL A 320 17.82 -7.07 -7.31
CA VAL A 320 17.94 -8.45 -6.80
C VAL A 320 19.08 -8.57 -5.81
N GLU A 321 20.28 -8.10 -6.18
CA GLU A 321 21.48 -8.17 -5.33
C GLU A 321 21.28 -7.42 -4.01
N ARG A 322 20.63 -6.24 -4.07
CA ARG A 322 20.26 -5.45 -2.89
C ARG A 322 19.34 -6.23 -1.95
N LEU A 323 18.22 -6.75 -2.46
CA LEU A 323 17.27 -7.48 -1.62
C LEU A 323 17.79 -8.84 -1.13
N GLN A 324 18.66 -9.50 -1.88
CA GLN A 324 19.39 -10.69 -1.41
C GLN A 324 20.29 -10.37 -0.22
N LYS A 325 20.98 -9.21 -0.23
CA LYS A 325 21.78 -8.73 0.91
C LYS A 325 20.90 -8.46 2.14
N ASP A 326 19.73 -7.86 1.94
CA ASP A 326 18.77 -7.59 3.01
C ASP A 326 18.03 -8.86 3.48
N ARG A 327 18.19 -9.96 2.72
CA ARG A 327 17.55 -11.25 2.96
C ARG A 327 16.02 -11.16 2.97
N ALA A 328 15.48 -10.28 2.14
CA ALA A 328 14.04 -10.03 2.03
C ALA A 328 13.58 -10.39 0.63
N ASP A 329 12.88 -11.53 0.48
CA ASP A 329 12.27 -11.93 -0.78
C ASP A 329 11.00 -11.13 -1.06
N ALA A 330 11.16 -9.84 -1.36
CA ALA A 330 10.03 -8.99 -1.70
C ALA A 330 9.53 -9.16 -3.15
N PHE A 331 10.16 -10.07 -3.91
CA PHE A 331 9.82 -10.36 -5.31
C PHE A 331 8.74 -11.45 -5.44
N GLY A 332 8.62 -12.32 -4.44
CA GLY A 332 7.72 -13.46 -4.46
C GLY A 332 8.36 -14.74 -5.03
N PHE A 333 9.70 -14.88 -4.93
CA PHE A 333 10.38 -16.06 -5.45
C PHE A 333 9.99 -17.33 -4.69
N ALA A 334 9.79 -17.21 -3.38
CA ALA A 334 9.34 -18.29 -2.49
C ALA A 334 8.04 -18.93 -2.99
N GLU A 335 7.03 -18.11 -3.28
CA GLU A 335 5.70 -18.56 -3.70
C GLU A 335 5.77 -19.27 -5.06
N VAL A 336 6.57 -18.74 -5.99
CA VAL A 336 6.74 -19.33 -7.31
C VAL A 336 7.51 -20.66 -7.21
N PHE A 337 8.51 -20.74 -6.33
CA PHE A 337 9.21 -22.00 -6.05
C PHE A 337 8.33 -23.03 -5.36
N HIS A 338 7.56 -22.64 -4.35
CA HIS A 338 6.62 -23.51 -3.65
C HIS A 338 5.61 -24.10 -4.63
N ARG A 339 5.02 -23.27 -5.48
CA ARG A 339 4.05 -23.71 -6.48
C ARG A 339 4.61 -24.74 -7.46
N LYS A 340 5.88 -24.61 -7.87
CA LYS A 340 6.49 -25.53 -8.85
C LYS A 340 7.13 -26.76 -8.21
N TYR A 341 7.73 -26.63 -7.03
CA TYR A 341 8.53 -27.67 -6.37
C TYR A 341 8.12 -27.83 -4.89
N PRO A 342 6.89 -28.27 -4.59
CA PRO A 342 6.38 -28.32 -3.21
C PRO A 342 7.18 -29.26 -2.29
N LYS A 343 7.70 -30.37 -2.83
CA LYS A 343 8.51 -31.34 -2.07
C LYS A 343 9.86 -30.74 -1.65
N GLU A 344 10.52 -30.06 -2.56
CA GLU A 344 11.80 -29.37 -2.32
C GLU A 344 11.58 -28.15 -1.43
N TRP A 345 10.50 -27.40 -1.65
CA TRP A 345 10.10 -26.27 -0.81
C TRP A 345 10.00 -26.67 0.65
N ALA A 346 9.34 -27.80 0.96
CA ALA A 346 9.20 -28.28 2.34
C ALA A 346 10.55 -28.45 3.07
N ARG A 347 11.64 -28.74 2.34
CA ARG A 347 13.00 -28.90 2.88
C ARG A 347 13.71 -27.58 3.10
N MET A 348 13.37 -26.54 2.32
CA MET A 348 14.13 -25.29 2.30
C MET A 348 13.38 -24.09 2.93
N LYS A 349 12.04 -24.18 3.09
CA LYS A 349 11.19 -23.07 3.56
C LYS A 349 11.61 -22.45 4.90
N LYS A 350 12.19 -23.24 5.81
CA LYS A 350 12.64 -22.74 7.12
C LYS A 350 13.86 -21.82 7.00
N ASP A 351 14.71 -22.06 6.02
CA ASP A 351 15.97 -21.37 5.79
C ASP A 351 15.91 -20.45 4.56
N TRP A 352 14.72 -20.22 3.99
CA TRP A 352 14.56 -19.54 2.69
C TRP A 352 15.26 -18.18 2.67
N ASN A 353 14.84 -17.27 3.54
CA ASN A 353 15.44 -15.94 3.64
C ASN A 353 16.84 -15.98 4.26
N GLN A 354 17.17 -16.98 5.06
CA GLN A 354 18.41 -17.03 5.83
C GLN A 354 19.60 -17.52 5.00
N ARG A 355 19.38 -18.48 4.11
CA ARG A 355 20.44 -19.20 3.38
C ARG A 355 20.16 -19.35 1.89
N VAL A 356 18.92 -19.59 1.51
CA VAL A 356 18.58 -20.00 0.13
C VAL A 356 18.48 -18.78 -0.78
N PHE A 357 17.52 -17.90 -0.53
CA PHE A 357 17.29 -16.69 -1.31
C PHE A 357 18.55 -15.81 -1.43
N PRO A 358 19.32 -15.53 -0.35
CA PRO A 358 20.51 -14.69 -0.43
C PRO A 358 21.65 -15.23 -1.31
N ARG A 359 21.67 -16.55 -1.58
CA ARG A 359 22.72 -17.23 -2.34
C ARG A 359 22.21 -17.82 -3.66
N MET A 360 20.94 -17.59 -3.97
CA MET A 360 20.32 -18.15 -5.16
C MET A 360 20.86 -17.45 -6.40
N ASP A 361 21.29 -18.23 -7.38
CA ASP A 361 21.68 -17.68 -8.68
C ASP A 361 20.44 -17.16 -9.40
N VAL A 362 20.49 -15.90 -9.84
CA VAL A 362 19.40 -15.25 -10.58
C VAL A 362 19.89 -14.82 -11.97
N ASP A 363 19.28 -15.39 -13.00
CA ASP A 363 19.49 -14.99 -14.39
C ASP A 363 18.44 -13.95 -14.80
N VAL A 364 18.86 -12.87 -15.46
CA VAL A 364 17.99 -11.75 -15.83
C VAL A 364 18.00 -11.56 -17.35
N GLN A 365 16.87 -11.87 -17.96
CA GLN A 365 16.62 -11.75 -19.38
C GLN A 365 15.66 -10.58 -19.62
N VAL A 366 16.08 -9.59 -20.39
CA VAL A 366 15.27 -8.41 -20.73
C VAL A 366 15.22 -8.29 -22.24
N PHE A 367 14.00 -8.17 -22.75
CA PHE A 367 13.69 -7.94 -24.16
C PHE A 367 12.92 -6.62 -24.31
N VAL A 368 13.42 -5.73 -25.14
CA VAL A 368 12.78 -4.43 -25.40
C VAL A 368 12.20 -4.43 -26.81
N LYS A 369 10.97 -3.97 -26.94
CA LYS A 369 10.32 -3.65 -28.22
C LYS A 369 10.00 -2.15 -28.25
N ILE A 370 10.35 -1.49 -29.34
CA ILE A 370 10.01 -0.09 -29.58
C ILE A 370 8.99 -0.05 -30.73
N ARG A 371 7.77 0.42 -30.46
CA ARG A 371 6.65 0.33 -31.42
C ARG A 371 6.58 1.50 -32.41
N TRP A 372 6.99 2.70 -32.00
CA TRP A 372 6.92 3.92 -32.83
C TRP A 372 8.09 4.86 -32.48
N PRO A 373 8.88 5.33 -33.46
CA PRO A 373 9.91 6.36 -33.26
C PRO A 373 9.35 7.80 -33.21
N GLY A 374 8.07 8.00 -33.55
CA GLY A 374 7.51 9.35 -33.78
C GLY A 374 7.83 9.89 -35.18
N MET A 375 7.34 11.08 -35.52
CA MET A 375 7.82 11.87 -36.67
C MET A 375 8.96 12.76 -36.18
N THR A 376 10.12 12.69 -36.82
CA THR A 376 11.17 13.71 -36.68
C THR A 376 11.21 14.52 -37.96
N ASP A 377 10.88 15.80 -37.89
CA ASP A 377 11.12 16.73 -39.01
C ASP A 377 12.64 16.82 -39.21
N SER A 378 13.05 16.38 -40.39
CA SER A 378 14.42 16.35 -40.91
C SER A 378 15.05 17.73 -41.02
#